data_AF-A0A3R9E3P6-F1
#
_entry.id   AF-A0A3R9E3P6-F1
#
_cell.length_a   1.000
_cell.length_b   1.000
_cell.length_c   1.000
_cell.angle_alpha   90.00
_cell.angle_beta   90.00
_cell.angle_gamma   90.00
#
_symmetry.space_group_name_H-M   'P 1'
#
loop_
_entity.id
_entity.type
_entity.pdbx_description
1 polymer ?
#
loop_
_entity_poly.entity_id
_entity_poly.type
_entity_poly.pdbx_seq_one_letter_code
_entity_poly.pdbx_strand_id
1 'polypeptide(L)'
;MNDAQLIKKLGGVNAVARLLGITAASVSGWSSIPVDRKIRLAVIAEDMGVCTRKELFPDTYQDIWIELRPANSELLNIDLSKN
;
A
#
# COMPACT_ATOMS: atom_id res chain seq x y z
N MET A 1 -8.17 3.68 7.20
CA MET A 1 -8.02 4.95 6.44
C MET A 1 -8.79 4.83 5.12
N ASN A 2 -9.57 5.82 4.69
CA ASN A 2 -10.22 5.79 3.36
C ASN A 2 -9.40 6.53 2.29
N ASP A 3 -9.76 6.32 1.01
CA ASP A 3 -9.00 6.82 -0.14
C ASP A 3 -8.88 8.35 -0.18
N ALA A 4 -9.97 9.06 0.08
CA ALA A 4 -9.97 10.52 0.10
C ALA A 4 -9.08 11.08 1.22
N GLN A 5 -9.11 10.45 2.40
CA GLN A 5 -8.24 10.80 3.52
C GLN A 5 -6.77 10.51 3.19
N LEU A 6 -6.47 9.38 2.55
CA LEU A 6 -5.12 9.04 2.12
C LEU A 6 -4.57 10.08 1.15
N ILE A 7 -5.32 10.42 0.10
CA ILE A 7 -4.92 11.46 -0.88
C ILE A 7 -4.67 12.79 -0.16
N LYS A 8 -5.58 13.20 0.74
CA LYS A 8 -5.41 14.44 1.50
C LYS A 8 -4.15 14.43 2.38
N LYS A 9 -3.92 13.35 3.12
CA LYS A 9 -2.75 13.22 4.00
C LYS A 9 -1.42 13.14 3.26
N LEU A 10 -1.42 12.63 2.02
CA LEU A 10 -0.25 12.63 1.14
C LEU A 10 0.02 13.98 0.45
N GLY A 11 -0.74 15.03 0.77
CA GLY A 11 -0.57 16.37 0.21
C GLY A 11 -1.49 16.69 -0.97
N GLY A 12 -2.54 15.89 -1.20
CA GLY A 12 -3.54 16.11 -2.22
C GLY A 12 -3.18 15.54 -3.60
N VAL A 13 -4.07 15.80 -4.56
CA VAL A 13 -4.03 15.25 -5.93
C VAL A 13 -2.68 15.45 -6.63
N ASN A 14 -2.13 16.66 -6.58
CA ASN A 14 -0.85 16.98 -7.24
C ASN A 14 0.34 16.25 -6.62
N ALA A 15 0.35 16.11 -5.29
CA ALA A 15 1.41 15.39 -4.59
C ALA A 15 1.35 13.89 -4.92
N VAL A 16 0.15 13.30 -4.88
CA VAL A 16 -0.07 11.89 -5.25
C VAL A 16 0.32 11.61 -6.70
N ALA A 17 -0.03 12.51 -7.63
CA ALA A 17 0.36 12.39 -9.03
C ALA A 17 1.89 12.35 -9.22
N ARG A 18 2.61 13.24 -8.51
CA ARG A 18 4.07 13.27 -8.50
C ARG A 18 4.69 12.01 -7.90
N LEU A 19 4.17 11.53 -6.76
CA LEU A 19 4.63 10.30 -6.11
C LEU A 19 4.51 9.06 -7.01
N LEU A 20 3.47 9.02 -7.85
CA LEU A 20 3.20 7.89 -8.74
C LEU A 20 3.77 8.05 -10.15
N GLY A 21 4.28 9.22 -10.51
CA GLY A 21 4.77 9.52 -11.86
C GLY A 21 3.65 9.55 -12.90
N ILE A 22 2.47 10.08 -12.55
CA ILE A 22 1.30 10.19 -13.42
C ILE A 22 0.75 11.63 -13.45
N THR A 23 -0.26 11.89 -14.29
CA THR A 23 -0.88 13.22 -14.37
C THR A 23 -1.86 13.46 -13.22
N ALA A 24 -2.00 14.72 -12.80
CA ALA A 24 -3.00 15.12 -11.80
C ALA A 24 -4.44 14.79 -12.25
N ALA A 25 -4.72 14.94 -13.56
CA ALA A 25 -6.00 14.59 -14.16
C ALA A 25 -6.37 13.10 -13.96
N SER A 26 -5.37 12.20 -14.03
CA SER A 26 -5.59 10.79 -13.73
C SER A 26 -6.03 10.57 -12.29
N VAL A 27 -5.39 11.25 -11.33
CA VAL A 27 -5.72 11.10 -9.90
C VAL A 27 -7.09 11.69 -9.59
N SER A 28 -7.43 12.85 -10.15
CA SER A 28 -8.75 13.48 -9.94
C SER A 28 -9.90 12.69 -10.56
N GLY A 29 -9.64 11.85 -11.57
CA GLY A 29 -10.64 11.02 -12.23
C GLY A 29 -10.97 9.71 -11.50
N TRP A 30 -10.28 9.39 -10.40
CA TRP A 30 -10.51 8.16 -9.66
C TRP A 30 -11.79 8.23 -8.82
N SER A 31 -12.70 7.26 -9.04
CA SER A 31 -13.82 7.00 -8.13
C SER A 31 -13.36 6.32 -6.83
N SER A 32 -12.33 5.47 -6.95
CA SER A 32 -11.54 4.87 -5.88
C SER A 32 -10.11 4.72 -6.39
N ILE A 33 -9.13 4.68 -5.48
CA ILE A 33 -7.74 4.50 -5.89
C ILE A 33 -7.58 3.11 -6.49
N PRO A 34 -7.09 2.97 -7.74
CA PRO A 34 -6.83 1.66 -8.33
C PRO A 34 -5.91 0.82 -7.43
N VAL A 35 -6.20 -0.47 -7.29
CA VAL A 35 -5.54 -1.34 -6.29
C VAL A 35 -4.02 -1.33 -6.41
N ASP A 36 -3.49 -1.44 -7.63
CA ASP A 36 -2.05 -1.38 -7.93
C ASP A 36 -1.41 -0.06 -7.45
N ARG A 37 -2.14 1.05 -7.62
CA ARG A 37 -1.71 2.38 -7.15
C ARG A 37 -1.80 2.48 -5.63
N LYS A 38 -2.85 1.93 -5.03
CA LYS A 38 -3.04 1.92 -3.57
C LYS A 38 -1.95 1.10 -2.86
N ILE A 39 -1.51 -0.01 -3.45
CA ILE A 39 -0.38 -0.81 -2.94
C ILE A 39 0.90 0.03 -2.91
N ARG A 40 1.22 0.72 -4.00
CA ARG A 40 2.40 1.62 -4.06
C ARG A 40 2.29 2.77 -3.06
N LEU A 41 1.12 3.41 -2.98
CA LEU A 41 0.88 4.51 -2.06
C LEU A 41 0.95 4.07 -0.59
N ALA A 42 0.57 2.83 -0.27
CA ALA A 42 0.63 2.33 1.10
C ALA A 42 2.07 2.22 1.62
N VAL A 43 3.01 1.76 0.78
CA VAL A 43 4.44 1.73 1.15
C VAL A 43 4.97 3.14 1.37
N ILE A 44 4.67 4.07 0.44
CA ILE A 44 5.10 5.47 0.54
C ILE A 44 4.49 6.15 1.78
N ALA A 45 3.20 5.93 2.05
CA ALA A 45 2.52 6.51 3.20
C ALA A 45 3.10 6.00 4.53
N GLU A 46 3.49 4.72 4.59
CA GLU A 46 4.14 4.14 5.77
C GLU A 46 5.54 4.71 5.98
N ASP A 47 6.35 4.81 4.92
CA ASP A 47 7.68 5.43 4.95
C ASP A 47 7.62 6.91 5.41
N MET A 48 6.56 7.63 5.01
CA MET A 48 6.29 9.00 5.44
C MET A 48 5.65 9.12 6.85
N GLY A 49 5.37 8.01 7.53
CA GLY A 49 4.72 8.01 8.86
C GLY A 49 3.24 8.43 8.86
N VAL A 50 2.56 8.39 7.71
CA VAL A 50 1.17 8.84 7.53
C VAL A 50 0.15 7.81 8.02
N CYS A 51 0.39 6.54 7.70
CA CYS A 51 -0.38 5.36 8.12
C CYS A 51 0.42 4.10 7.77
N THR A 52 0.08 2.98 8.38
CA THR A 52 0.66 1.68 8.05
C THR A 52 -0.04 1.03 6.85
N ARG A 53 0.66 0.13 6.17
CA ARG A 53 0.13 -0.78 5.15
C ARG A 53 -1.04 -1.61 5.70
N LYS A 54 -0.97 -2.02 6.97
CA LYS A 54 -2.05 -2.75 7.67
C LYS A 54 -3.32 -1.92 7.83
N GLU A 55 -3.20 -0.61 8.07
CA GLU A 55 -4.38 0.28 8.17
C GLU A 55 -5.07 0.53 6.82
N LEU A 56 -4.36 0.32 5.70
CA LEU A 56 -4.87 0.49 4.34
C LEU A 56 -5.38 -0.81 3.71
N PHE A 57 -4.81 -1.95 4.10
CA PHE A 57 -5.16 -3.29 3.62
C PHE A 57 -5.36 -4.25 4.81
N PRO A 58 -6.34 -4.00 5.69
CA PRO A 58 -6.47 -4.76 6.94
C PRO A 58 -6.65 -6.25 6.75
N ASP A 59 -7.32 -6.67 5.68
CA ASP A 59 -7.65 -8.08 5.43
C ASP A 59 -6.65 -8.78 4.52
N THR A 60 -5.87 -8.03 3.73
CA THR A 60 -5.04 -8.58 2.64
C THR A 60 -3.57 -8.19 2.70
N TYR A 61 -3.13 -7.45 3.74
CA TYR A 61 -1.73 -7.03 3.86
C TYR A 61 -0.75 -8.20 3.85
N GLN A 62 -1.13 -9.36 4.38
CA GLN A 62 -0.30 -10.57 4.44
C GLN A 62 -0.09 -11.22 3.07
N ASP A 63 -1.01 -11.00 2.13
CA ASP A 63 -0.92 -11.52 0.77
C ASP A 63 -0.07 -10.63 -0.13
N ILE A 64 -0.08 -9.31 0.15
CA ILE A 64 0.67 -8.31 -0.61
C ILE A 64 2.11 -8.19 -0.10
N TRP A 65 2.31 -8.23 1.22
CA TRP A 65 3.60 -8.07 1.89
C TRP A 65 3.87 -9.27 2.80
N ILE A 66 4.53 -10.28 2.25
CA ILE A 66 4.80 -11.55 2.94
C ILE A 66 5.63 -11.38 4.21
N GLU A 67 6.47 -10.34 4.28
CA GLU A 67 7.30 -10.01 5.43
C GLU A 67 6.48 -9.52 6.62
N LEU A 68 5.21 -9.15 6.42
CA LEU A 68 4.29 -8.73 7.48
C LEU A 68 3.46 -9.89 8.04
N ARG A 69 3.65 -11.13 7.54
CA ARG A 69 3.00 -12.33 8.09
C ARG A 69 3.48 -12.59 9.52
N PRO A 70 2.61 -13.09 10.41
CA PRO A 70 3.05 -13.57 11.72
C PRO A 70 4.14 -14.63 11.57
N ALA A 71 5.16 -14.59 12.45
CA ALA A 71 6.31 -15.49 12.40
C ALA A 71 5.94 -16.99 12.48
N ASN A 72 4.74 -17.31 12.98
CA ASN A 72 4.20 -18.68 13.03
C ASN A 72 3.42 -19.08 11.76
N SER A 73 3.56 -18.33 10.66
CA SER A 73 3.01 -18.72 9.36
C SER A 73 3.73 -19.98 8.88
N GLU A 74 3.03 -21.11 8.79
CA GLU A 74 3.54 -22.44 8.44
C GLU A 74 4.40 -22.48 7.16
N LEU A 75 4.26 -21.49 6.27
CA LEU A 75 5.01 -21.35 5.02
C LEU A 75 6.47 -20.89 5.17
N LEU A 76 6.88 -20.33 6.32
CA LEU A 76 8.28 -19.93 6.56
C LEU A 76 9.16 -21.08 7.06
N ASN A 77 8.57 -22.22 7.43
CA ASN A 77 9.29 -23.40 7.93
C ASN A 77 9.65 -24.41 6.82
N ILE A 78 9.63 -24.00 5.56
CA ILE A 78 10.06 -24.86 4.45
C ILE A 78 11.59 -24.91 4.47
N ASP A 79 12.13 -26.02 4.98
CA ASP A 79 13.55 -26.35 4.88
C ASP A 79 13.90 -26.66 3.42
N LEU A 80 14.42 -25.64 2.71
CA LEU A 80 14.86 -25.74 1.32
C LEU A 80 16.17 -26.53 1.15
N SER A 81 16.81 -26.98 2.23
CA SER A 81 18.06 -27.77 2.16
C SER A 81 17.84 -29.26 1.88
N LYS A 82 16.58 -29.70 1.79
CA LYS A 82 16.22 -31.12 1.59
C LYS A 82 15.92 -31.55 0.15
N ASN A 83 16.21 -30.72 -0.85
CA ASN A 83 16.08 -31.08 -2.27
C ASN A 83 17.45 -31.16 -2.96
#